data_AF-A0A6A7LC72-F1
#
_entry.id   AF-A0A6A7LC72-F1
#
_cell.length_a   1.000
_cell.length_b   1.000
_cell.length_c   1.000
_cell.angle_alpha   90.00
_cell.angle_beta   90.00
_cell.angle_gamma   90.00
#
_symmetry.space_group_name_H-M   'P 1'
#
loop_
_entity.id
_entity.type
_entity.pdbx_description
1 polymer ?
#
loop_
_entity_poly.entity_id
_entity_poly.type
_entity_poly.pdbx_seq_one_letter_code
_entity_poly.pdbx_strand_id
1 'polypeptide(L)' 'MKIRDIHGDLYLKNIFIVKDRKYYLYDRIEFNDSLRYADVAEDVAHLSMDLEYHRRKDLQTIFVEDYVSGSKDYSLKKY' A
#
# COMPACT_ATOMS: atom_id res chain seq x y z
N MET A 1 -1.00 -6.15 -14.16
CA MET A 1 -1.93 -5.03 -13.91
C MET A 1 -3.25 -5.62 -13.43
N LYS A 2 -3.61 -5.41 -12.17
CA LYS A 2 -4.84 -5.92 -11.54
C LYS A 2 -5.65 -4.74 -11.03
N ILE A 3 -6.67 -4.34 -11.79
CA ILE A 3 -7.62 -3.32 -11.35
C ILE A 3 -8.50 -3.91 -10.26
N ARG A 4 -8.55 -3.26 -9.09
CA ARG A 4 -9.35 -3.68 -7.93
C ARG A 4 -9.90 -2.46 -7.20
N ASP A 5 -10.82 -2.74 -6.28
CA ASP A 5 -11.29 -1.77 -5.29
C ASP A 5 -10.16 -1.52 -4.27
N ILE A 6 -9.37 -0.45 -4.45
CA ILE A 6 -8.17 -0.11 -3.67
C ILE A 6 -8.43 1.00 -2.63
N HIS A 7 -7.47 1.32 -1.77
CA HIS A 7 -7.59 2.46 -0.86
C HIS A 7 -7.55 3.80 -1.59
N GLY A 8 -6.64 3.94 -2.57
CA GLY A 8 -6.47 5.12 -3.42
C GLY A 8 -5.79 6.31 -2.74
N ASP A 9 -5.41 6.17 -1.46
CA ASP A 9 -4.62 7.14 -0.67
C ASP A 9 -3.87 6.39 0.44
N LEU A 10 -3.27 5.23 0.14
CA LEU A 10 -2.62 4.41 1.17
C LEU A 10 -1.27 4.98 1.61
N TYR A 11 -1.30 5.78 2.68
CA TYR A 11 -0.13 6.40 3.32
C TYR A 11 -0.08 6.04 4.82
N LEU A 12 1.09 6.17 5.45
CA LEU A 12 1.28 5.89 6.89
C LEU A 12 0.32 6.68 7.77
N LYS A 13 0.00 7.92 7.41
CA LYS A 13 -1.01 8.73 8.10
C LYS A 13 -2.36 8.01 8.20
N ASN A 14 -2.70 7.17 7.22
CA ASN A 14 -3.98 6.48 7.08
C ASN A 14 -3.95 5.06 7.67
N ILE A 15 -2.89 4.71 8.40
CA ILE A 15 -2.70 3.41 9.07
C ILE A 15 -2.59 3.65 10.58
N PHE A 16 -3.43 3.00 11.37
CA PHE A 16 -3.28 2.99 12.82
C PHE A 16 -3.16 1.57 13.36
N ILE A 17 -2.26 1.41 14.32
CA ILE A 17 -1.98 0.15 15.01
C ILE A 17 -2.61 0.24 16.40
N VAL A 18 -3.47 -0.73 16.74
CA VAL A 18 -4.09 -0.84 18.05
C VAL A 18 -3.40 -1.93 18.90
N LYS A 19 -3.91 -2.17 20.11
CA LYS A 19 -3.44 -3.27 20.97
C LYS A 19 -3.46 -4.61 20.21
N ASP A 20 -2.56 -5.50 20.59
CA ASP A 20 -2.39 -6.83 19.97
C ASP A 20 -1.91 -6.84 18.51
N ARG A 21 -1.20 -5.78 18.08
CA ARG A 21 -0.62 -5.65 16.73
C ARG A 21 -1.66 -5.69 15.60
N LYS A 22 -2.93 -5.45 15.88
CA LYS A 22 -3.94 -5.25 14.85
C LYS A 22 -3.76 -3.88 14.21
N TYR A 23 -3.96 -3.80 12.90
CA TYR A 23 -3.93 -2.55 12.16
C TYR A 23 -5.27 -2.32 11.47
N TYR A 24 -5.55 -1.05 11.19
CA TYR A 24 -6.71 -0.61 10.43
C TYR A 24 -6.26 0.44 9.42
N LEU A 25 -6.95 0.43 8.27
CA LEU A 25 -6.82 1.43 7.24
C LEU A 25 -8.05 2.35 7.33
N TYR A 26 -7.87 3.65 7.16
CA TYR A 26 -8.96 4.62 7.20
C TYR A 26 -8.75 5.74 6.17
N ASP A 27 -9.80 6.54 5.93
CA ASP A 27 -9.78 7.63 4.94
C ASP A 27 -9.56 7.12 3.51
N ARG A 28 -10.24 6.02 3.19
CA ARG A 28 -10.30 5.44 1.85
C ARG A 28 -11.06 6.36 0.89
N ILE A 29 -10.60 6.47 -0.36
CA ILE A 29 -11.32 7.21 -1.39
C ILE A 29 -12.53 6.40 -1.89
N GLU A 30 -13.75 6.90 -1.62
CA GLU A 30 -15.00 6.24 -2.03
C GLU A 30 -15.77 6.99 -3.13
N PHE A 31 -15.47 8.27 -3.34
CA PHE A 31 -16.27 9.17 -4.18
C PHE A 31 -15.83 9.26 -5.64
N ASN A 32 -14.65 8.74 -5.99
CA ASN A 32 -14.10 8.81 -7.34
C ASN A 32 -13.68 7.42 -7.83
N ASP A 33 -14.45 6.86 -8.75
CA ASP A 33 -14.21 5.53 -9.31
C ASP A 33 -12.82 5.38 -9.96
N SER A 34 -12.29 6.45 -10.55
CA SER A 34 -10.96 6.45 -11.19
C SER A 34 -9.82 6.28 -10.18
N LEU A 35 -10.02 6.77 -8.94
CA LEU A 35 -9.07 6.63 -7.84
C LEU A 35 -9.35 5.37 -7.01
N ARG A 36 -10.62 4.96 -6.94
CA ARG A 36 -11.09 3.80 -6.18
C ARG A 36 -10.82 2.48 -6.91
N TYR A 37 -10.99 2.45 -8.23
CA TYR A 37 -10.78 1.28 -9.08
C TYR A 37 -9.52 1.45 -9.92
N ALA A 38 -8.38 1.21 -9.30
CA ALA A 38 -7.08 1.33 -9.94
C ALA A 38 -6.25 0.06 -9.76
N ASP A 39 -5.03 0.07 -10.29
CA ASP A 39 -4.10 -1.03 -10.08
C ASP A 39 -3.65 -1.08 -8.62
N VAL A 40 -3.61 -2.27 -8.02
CA VAL A 40 -3.13 -2.43 -6.64
C VAL A 40 -1.67 -1.98 -6.46
N ALA A 41 -0.89 -1.92 -7.54
CA ALA A 41 0.44 -1.31 -7.56
C ALA A 41 0.44 0.14 -7.05
N GLU A 42 -0.67 0.86 -7.19
CA GLU A 42 -0.81 2.25 -6.76
C GLU A 42 -0.70 2.37 -5.23
N ASP A 43 -1.54 1.65 -4.49
CA ASP A 43 -1.50 1.59 -3.01
C ASP A 43 -0.12 1.12 -2.50
N VAL A 44 0.47 0.12 -3.16
CA VAL A 44 1.79 -0.41 -2.79
C VAL A 44 2.88 0.64 -3.03
N ALA A 45 2.84 1.34 -4.16
CA ALA A 45 3.80 2.39 -4.48
C ALA A 45 3.68 3.56 -3.52
N HIS A 46 2.45 4.01 -3.23
CA HIS A 46 2.19 5.11 -2.31
C HIS A 46 2.76 4.84 -0.92
N LEU A 47 2.46 3.67 -0.33
CA LEU A 47 2.99 3.32 0.99
C LEU A 47 4.52 3.10 0.98
N SER A 48 5.06 2.50 -0.08
CA SER A 48 6.50 2.31 -0.26
C SER A 48 7.25 3.64 -0.30
N MET A 49 6.77 4.59 -1.11
CA MET A 49 7.35 5.93 -1.20
C MET A 49 7.25 6.69 0.13
N ASP A 50 6.15 6.53 0.86
CA ASP A 50 5.95 7.19 2.15
C ASP A 50 6.89 6.65 3.23
N LEU A 51 7.14 5.34 3.23
CA LEU A 51 8.15 4.72 4.10
C LEU A 51 9.55 5.28 3.80
N GLU A 52 9.92 5.40 2.53
CA GLU A 52 11.19 5.98 2.12
C GLU A 52 11.31 7.47 2.49
N TYR A 53 10.22 8.24 2.31
CA TYR A 53 10.13 9.64 2.74
C TYR A 53 10.39 9.79 4.25
N HIS A 54 9.88 8.86 5.06
CA HIS A 54 10.14 8.78 6.50
C HIS A 54 11.49 8.13 6.87
N ARG A 55 12.39 7.92 5.88
CA ARG A 55 13.72 7.30 6.03
C ARG A 55 13.68 5.87 6.56
N ARG A 56 12.59 5.14 6.30
CA ARG A 56 12.39 3.73 6.67
C ARG A 56 12.49 2.79 5.48
N LYS A 57 13.60 2.89 4.75
CA LYS A 57 13.93 2.01 3.61
C LYS A 57 14.01 0.52 4.01
N ASP A 58 14.34 0.26 5.27
CA ASP A 58 14.29 -1.07 5.87
C ASP A 58 12.86 -1.64 5.83
N LEU A 59 11.86 -0.86 6.26
CA LEU A 59 10.46 -1.27 6.25
C LEU A 59 9.87 -1.27 4.84
N GLN A 60 10.26 -0.33 3.98
CA GLN A 60 9.87 -0.31 2.58
C GLN A 60 10.21 -1.63 1.89
N THR A 61 11.45 -2.10 2.08
CA THR A 61 11.94 -3.34 1.48
C THR A 61 11.14 -4.54 1.98
N ILE A 62 10.98 -4.67 3.30
CA ILE A 62 10.20 -5.74 3.92
C ILE A 62 8.75 -5.73 3.40
N PHE A 63 8.12 -4.55 3.35
CA PHE A 63 6.75 -4.39 2.88
C PHE A 63 6.57 -4.88 1.44
N VAL A 64 7.41 -4.42 0.52
CA VAL A 64 7.33 -4.81 -0.90
C VAL A 64 7.63 -6.30 -1.08
N GLU A 65 8.62 -6.84 -0.37
CA GLU A 65 8.97 -8.26 -0.43
C GLU A 65 7.83 -9.16 0.07
N ASP A 66 7.26 -8.84 1.23
CA ASP A 66 6.15 -9.56 1.82
C ASP A 66 4.90 -9.49 0.92
N TYR A 67 4.62 -8.30 0.37
CA TYR A 67 3.49 -8.11 -0.53
C TYR A 67 3.65 -8.95 -1.80
N VAL A 68 4.82 -8.93 -2.45
CA VAL A 68 5.08 -9.72 -3.66
C VAL A 68 5.03 -11.22 -3.35
N SER A 69 5.58 -11.65 -2.22
CA SER A 69 5.56 -13.05 -1.79
C SER A 69 4.13 -13.54 -1.58
N GLY A 70 3.30 -12.77 -0.87
CA GLY A 70 1.91 -13.13 -0.58
C GLY A 70 0.98 -13.05 -1.78
N SER A 71 1.14 -12.03 -2.63
CA SER A 71 0.29 -11.81 -3.82
C SER A 71 0.75 -12.58 -5.07
N LYS A 72 1.99 -13.08 -5.07
CA LYS A 72 2.72 -13.62 -6.22
C LYS A 72 2.81 -12.64 -7.40
N ASP A 73 2.73 -11.34 -7.13
CA ASP A 73 2.77 -10.30 -8.15
C ASP A 73 4.20 -9.79 -8.37
N TYR A 74 5.01 -10.59 -9.07
CA TYR A 74 6.42 -10.27 -9.34
C TYR A 74 6.61 -9.05 -10.25
N SER A 75 5.54 -8.51 -10.85
CA SER A 75 5.61 -7.30 -11.67
C SER A 75 5.98 -6.06 -10.86
N LEU A 76 5.71 -6.07 -9.54
CA LEU A 76 6.01 -4.97 -8.62
C LEU A 76 7.49 -4.82 -8.24
N LYS A 77 8.32 -5.85 -8.47
CA LYS A 77 9.78 -5.76 -8.22
C LYS A 77 10.56 -5.00 -9.31
N LYS A 78 9.87 -4.51 -10.35
CA LYS A 78 10.49 -3.82 -11.49
C LYS A 78 10.53 -2.30 -11.34
N TYR A 79 9.97 -1.75 -10.26
CA TYR A 79 9.95 -0.34 -9.93
C TYR A 79 10.75 -0.11 -8.65
#